data_AF-A0A650CNQ1-F1
#
_entry.id   AF-A0A650CNQ1-F1
#
_cell.length_a   1.000
_cell.length_b   1.000
_cell.length_c   1.000
_cell.angle_alpha   90.00
_cell.angle_beta   90.00
_cell.angle_gamma   90.00
#
_symmetry.space_group_name_H-M   'P 1'
#
loop_
_entity.id
_entity.type
_entity.pdbx_description
1 polymer ?
#
loop_
_entity_poly.entity_id
_entity_poly.type
_entity_poly.pdbx_seq_one_letter_code
_entity_poly.pdbx_strand_id
1 'polypeptide(L)'
;MRIIHNLSKEARTKIIELLLQKRSKKELAEELGLSPAAITKFLNNTTHPSDETIEKAFKIATDREKREIIDIILDDLLESLEEFVEETNIMGRKILKIKKIINSAMFS
;
A
#
# COMPACT_ATOMS: atom_id res chain seq x y z
N MET A 1 6.10 7.44 -5.46
CA MET A 1 5.89 8.12 -4.15
C MET A 1 6.73 7.41 -3.10
N ARG A 2 7.49 8.13 -2.25
CA ARG A 2 8.37 7.46 -1.24
C ARG A 2 7.62 6.47 -0.35
N ILE A 3 6.35 6.74 -0.09
CA ILE A 3 5.48 5.87 0.70
C ILE A 3 5.28 4.48 0.06
N ILE A 4 5.17 4.40 -1.27
CA ILE A 4 4.98 3.15 -2.01
C ILE A 4 6.23 2.27 -1.91
N HIS A 5 7.42 2.89 -1.93
CA HIS A 5 8.67 2.17 -1.79
C HIS A 5 8.77 1.40 -0.47
N ASN A 6 8.23 1.97 0.59
CA ASN A 6 8.28 1.40 1.94
C ASN A 6 7.20 0.33 2.19
N LEU A 7 6.29 0.08 1.24
CA LEU A 7 5.25 -0.91 1.42
C LEU A 7 5.82 -2.32 1.47
N SER A 8 5.31 -3.11 2.42
CA SER A 8 5.57 -4.54 2.49
C SER A 8 5.13 -5.25 1.20
N LYS A 9 5.67 -6.46 1.02
CA LYS A 9 5.32 -7.33 -0.11
C LYS A 9 3.85 -7.72 -0.07
N GLU A 10 3.34 -7.88 1.14
CA GLU A 10 1.98 -8.27 1.48
C GLU A 10 1.00 -7.15 1.15
N ALA A 11 1.28 -5.91 1.57
CA ALA A 11 0.45 -4.75 1.25
C ALA A 11 0.36 -4.51 -0.26
N ARG A 12 1.47 -4.69 -0.99
CA ARG A 12 1.49 -4.61 -2.45
C ARG A 12 0.57 -5.64 -3.09
N THR A 13 0.59 -6.90 -2.62
CA THR A 13 -0.32 -7.94 -3.11
C THR A 13 -1.77 -7.61 -2.78
N LYS A 14 -2.07 -7.15 -1.56
CA LYS A 14 -3.43 -6.73 -1.14
C LYS A 14 -4.01 -5.65 -2.06
N ILE A 15 -3.22 -4.69 -2.50
CA ILE A 15 -3.66 -3.66 -3.46
C ILE A 15 -4.09 -4.27 -4.80
N ILE A 16 -3.37 -5.28 -5.29
CA ILE A 16 -3.75 -5.99 -6.52
C ILE A 16 -5.03 -6.81 -6.31
N GLU A 17 -5.15 -7.50 -5.18
CA GLU A 17 -6.34 -8.27 -4.82
C GLU A 17 -7.59 -7.38 -4.72
N LEU A 18 -7.45 -6.18 -4.13
CA LEU A 18 -8.52 -5.19 -4.05
C LEU A 18 -9.03 -4.81 -5.45
N LEU A 19 -8.13 -4.49 -6.39
CA LEU A 19 -8.54 -4.10 -7.75
C LEU A 19 -9.18 -5.27 -8.53
N LEU A 20 -8.80 -6.50 -8.24
CA LEU A 20 -9.39 -7.71 -8.81
C LEU A 20 -10.82 -8.00 -8.30
N GLN A 21 -11.28 -7.33 -7.24
CA GLN A 21 -12.67 -7.47 -6.81
C GLN A 21 -13.68 -6.94 -7.85
N LYS A 22 -13.24 -6.03 -8.71
CA LYS A 22 -14.06 -5.40 -9.76
C LYS A 22 -13.57 -5.65 -11.18
N ARG A 23 -12.43 -6.34 -11.34
CA ARG A 23 -11.78 -6.63 -12.62
C ARG A 23 -11.36 -8.09 -12.67
N SER A 24 -11.45 -8.70 -13.83
CA SER A 24 -10.78 -9.97 -14.10
C SER A 24 -9.26 -9.80 -14.12
N LYS A 25 -8.51 -10.91 -13.99
CA LYS A 25 -7.04 -10.91 -14.11
C LYS A 25 -6.56 -10.36 -15.45
N LYS A 26 -7.34 -10.57 -16.52
CA LYS A 26 -6.99 -10.09 -17.87
C LYS A 26 -7.17 -8.58 -17.96
N GLU A 27 -8.32 -8.05 -17.52
CA GLU A 27 -8.62 -6.61 -17.54
C GLU A 27 -7.60 -5.84 -16.69
N LEU A 28 -7.34 -6.29 -15.47
CA LEU A 28 -6.36 -5.62 -14.62
C LEU A 28 -4.94 -5.69 -15.21
N ALA A 29 -4.55 -6.82 -15.81
CA ALA A 29 -3.24 -6.92 -16.47
C ALA A 29 -3.13 -5.91 -17.62
N GLU A 30 -4.17 -5.77 -18.44
CA GLU A 30 -4.21 -4.82 -19.54
C GLU A 30 -4.12 -3.37 -19.03
N GLU A 31 -4.94 -3.00 -18.05
CA GLU A 31 -4.91 -1.67 -17.43
C GLU A 31 -3.53 -1.35 -16.81
N LEU A 32 -2.89 -2.34 -16.17
CA LEU A 32 -1.54 -2.21 -15.62
C LEU A 32 -0.44 -2.33 -16.67
N GLY A 33 -0.71 -2.70 -17.91
CA GLY A 33 0.31 -2.92 -18.95
C GLY A 33 1.24 -4.09 -18.61
N LEU A 34 0.69 -5.13 -17.99
CA LEU A 34 1.38 -6.35 -17.56
C LEU A 34 0.82 -7.56 -18.31
N SER A 35 1.50 -8.70 -18.19
CA SER A 35 0.92 -9.97 -18.63
C SER A 35 -0.05 -10.54 -17.59
N PRO A 36 -1.11 -11.27 -17.98
CA PRO A 36 -1.97 -11.98 -17.02
C PRO A 36 -1.20 -12.98 -16.12
N ALA A 37 -0.07 -13.50 -16.62
CA ALA A 37 0.84 -14.33 -15.85
C ALA A 37 1.50 -13.57 -14.69
N ALA A 38 1.83 -12.28 -14.87
CA ALA A 38 2.38 -11.45 -13.79
C ALA A 38 1.37 -11.30 -12.64
N ILE A 39 0.09 -11.02 -12.96
CA ILE A 39 -0.98 -10.96 -11.96
C ILE A 39 -1.09 -12.28 -11.20
N THR A 40 -1.01 -13.41 -11.90
CA THR A 40 -1.04 -14.73 -11.26
C THR A 40 0.15 -14.96 -10.34
N LYS A 41 1.36 -14.52 -10.72
CA LYS A 41 2.54 -14.62 -9.86
C LYS A 41 2.42 -13.75 -8.59
N PHE A 42 1.78 -12.59 -8.67
CA PHE A 42 1.50 -11.75 -7.50
C PHE A 42 0.57 -12.47 -6.51
N LEU A 43 -0.56 -13.00 -7.00
CA LEU A 43 -1.53 -13.73 -6.17
C LEU A 43 -0.96 -15.01 -5.54
N ASN A 44 -0.02 -15.66 -6.23
CA ASN A 44 0.65 -16.84 -5.72
C ASN A 44 1.88 -16.50 -4.86
N ASN A 45 2.11 -15.21 -4.54
CA ASN A 45 3.28 -14.71 -3.80
C ASN A 45 4.63 -15.19 -4.35
N THR A 46 4.68 -15.52 -5.64
CA THR A 46 5.91 -15.95 -6.32
C THR A 46 6.79 -14.75 -6.66
N THR A 47 6.17 -13.59 -6.82
CA THR A 47 6.82 -12.28 -6.94
C THR A 47 5.87 -11.21 -6.41
N HIS A 48 6.33 -9.98 -6.25
CA HIS A 48 5.52 -8.88 -5.73
C HIS A 48 5.45 -7.73 -6.73
N PRO A 49 4.37 -6.94 -6.72
CA PRO A 49 4.25 -5.75 -7.55
C PRO A 49 5.39 -4.74 -7.32
N SER A 50 5.98 -4.24 -8.40
CA SER A 50 6.99 -3.17 -8.34
C SER A 50 6.39 -1.83 -7.89
N ASP A 51 7.23 -0.87 -7.52
CA ASP A 51 6.80 0.50 -7.19
C ASP A 51 5.98 1.11 -8.33
N GLU A 52 6.46 0.95 -9.57
CA GLU A 52 5.78 1.41 -10.77
C GLU A 52 4.41 0.73 -10.94
N THR A 53 4.32 -0.57 -10.65
CA THR A 53 3.04 -1.31 -10.71
C THR A 53 2.03 -0.72 -9.72
N ILE A 54 2.44 -0.45 -8.49
CA ILE A 54 1.55 0.12 -7.46
C ILE A 54 1.18 1.57 -7.78
N GLU A 55 2.12 2.37 -8.30
CA GLU A 55 1.81 3.73 -8.77
C GLU A 55 0.77 3.71 -9.88
N LYS A 56 0.86 2.75 -10.80
CA LYS A 56 -0.11 2.60 -11.87
C LYS A 56 -1.45 2.08 -11.35
N ALA A 57 -1.44 1.11 -10.43
CA ALA A 57 -2.62 0.62 -9.73
C ALA A 57 -3.40 1.77 -9.06
N PHE A 58 -2.69 2.68 -8.38
CA PHE A 58 -3.31 3.86 -7.77
C PHE A 58 -3.90 4.83 -8.81
N LYS A 59 -3.27 4.98 -9.98
CA LYS A 59 -3.74 5.87 -11.05
C LYS A 59 -5.01 5.35 -11.73
N ILE A 60 -5.10 4.03 -11.98
CA ILE A 60 -6.27 3.41 -12.63
C ILE A 60 -7.44 3.18 -11.68
N ALA A 61 -7.19 3.24 -10.37
CA ALA A 61 -8.22 3.07 -9.35
C ALA A 61 -9.28 4.17 -9.40
N THR A 62 -10.54 3.78 -9.19
CA THR A 62 -11.65 4.69 -8.94
C THR A 62 -11.46 5.46 -7.63
N ASP A 63 -12.20 6.54 -7.40
CA ASP A 63 -12.09 7.31 -6.15
C ASP A 63 -12.47 6.53 -4.89
N ARG A 64 -13.28 5.46 -5.04
CA ARG A 64 -13.60 4.54 -3.96
C ARG A 64 -12.41 3.62 -3.69
N GLU A 65 -11.88 2.98 -4.72
CA GLU A 65 -10.72 2.10 -4.63
C GLU A 65 -9.47 2.84 -4.12
N LYS A 66 -9.26 4.11 -4.52
CA LYS A 66 -8.15 4.92 -4.00
C LYS A 66 -8.21 5.09 -2.49
N ARG A 67 -9.40 5.24 -1.90
CA ARG A 67 -9.54 5.32 -0.44
C ARG A 67 -9.15 3.99 0.19
N GLU A 68 -9.68 2.90 -0.34
CA GLU A 68 -9.36 1.55 0.15
C GLU A 68 -7.85 1.22 -0.02
N ILE A 69 -7.20 1.70 -1.09
CA ILE A 69 -5.74 1.59 -1.26
C ILE A 69 -5.00 2.44 -0.22
N ILE A 70 -5.46 3.66 0.05
CA ILE A 70 -4.87 4.52 1.10
C ILE A 70 -4.95 3.82 2.45
N ASP A 71 -6.07 3.19 2.77
CA ASP A 71 -6.25 2.46 4.03
C ASP A 71 -5.24 1.31 4.13
N ILE A 72 -5.09 0.50 3.07
CA ILE A 72 -4.06 -0.58 3.02
C ILE A 72 -2.65 -0.01 3.25
N ILE A 73 -2.33 1.13 2.63
CA ILE A 73 -1.03 1.78 2.77
C ILE A 73 -0.81 2.27 4.19
N LEU A 74 -1.84 2.86 4.82
CA LEU A 74 -1.72 3.39 6.17
C LEU A 74 -1.58 2.28 7.19
N ASP A 75 -2.37 1.21 7.07
CA ASP A 75 -2.31 0.06 7.98
C ASP A 75 -0.91 -0.56 7.98
N ASP A 76 -0.33 -0.81 6.80
CA ASP A 76 1.01 -1.41 6.65
C ASP A 76 2.12 -0.56 7.30
N LEU A 77 2.03 0.76 7.16
CA LEU A 77 3.02 1.68 7.71
C LEU A 77 2.84 1.90 9.20
N LEU A 78 1.60 1.88 9.69
CA LEU A 78 1.31 1.99 11.12
C LEU A 78 1.76 0.72 11.84
N GLU A 79 1.50 -0.46 11.29
CA GLU A 79 2.00 -1.73 11.79
C GLU A 79 3.54 -1.72 11.85
N SER A 80 4.20 -1.37 10.74
CA SER A 80 5.67 -1.24 10.71
C SER A 80 6.21 -0.23 11.73
N LEU A 81 5.49 0.86 11.99
CA LEU A 81 5.89 1.88 12.95
C LEU A 81 5.67 1.42 14.40
N GLU A 82 4.57 0.72 14.66
CA GLU A 82 4.25 0.13 15.96
C GLU A 82 5.33 -0.87 16.37
N GLU A 83 5.65 -1.84 15.49
CA GLU A 83 6.75 -2.79 15.68
C GLU A 83 8.07 -2.08 16.00
N PHE A 84 8.43 -1.08 15.20
CA PHE A 84 9.67 -0.34 15.40
C PHE A 84 9.71 0.41 16.74
N VAL A 85 8.59 0.99 17.18
CA VAL A 85 8.49 1.72 18.46
C VAL A 85 8.59 0.77 19.64
N GLU A 86 7.92 -0.39 19.56
CA GLU A 86 7.95 -1.43 20.59
C GLU A 86 9.37 -1.99 20.77
N GLU A 87 10.07 -2.29 19.68
CA GLU A 87 11.43 -2.85 19.72
C GLU A 87 12.46 -1.86 20.28
N THR A 88 12.28 -0.55 20.06
CA THR A 88 13.31 0.45 20.36
C THR A 88 13.03 1.30 21.60
N ASN A 89 11.89 1.07 22.28
CA ASN A 89 11.43 1.81 23.47
C ASN A 89 11.62 3.34 23.33
N ILE A 90 11.14 3.89 22.21
CA ILE A 90 11.42 5.27 21.82
C ILE A 90 10.82 6.25 22.84
N MET A 91 11.68 6.94 23.60
CA MET A 91 11.31 8.11 24.39
C MET A 91 11.89 9.42 23.81
N GLY A 92 11.15 10.52 23.95
CA GLY A 92 11.65 11.89 23.70
C GLY A 92 11.18 12.56 22.40
N ARG A 93 12.01 13.44 21.83
CA ARG A 93 11.65 14.41 20.77
C ARG A 93 11.00 13.82 19.50
N LYS A 94 11.24 12.55 19.19
CA LYS A 94 10.65 11.87 18.02
C LYS A 94 9.16 11.58 18.20
N ILE A 95 8.72 11.18 19.40
CA ILE A 95 7.30 10.97 19.75
C ILE A 95 6.50 12.27 19.58
N LEU A 96 7.08 13.42 19.95
CA LEU A 96 6.44 14.73 19.76
C LEU A 96 6.18 15.07 18.29
N LYS A 97 7.08 14.66 17.38
CA LYS A 97 6.85 14.82 15.94
C LYS A 97 5.70 13.96 15.45
N ILE A 98 5.62 12.70 15.89
CA ILE A 98 4.51 11.79 15.55
C ILE A 98 3.17 12.38 16.05
N LYS A 99 3.12 12.81 17.32
CA LYS A 99 1.92 13.48 17.89
C LYS A 99 1.48 14.71 17.09
N LYS A 100 2.44 15.52 16.62
CA LYS A 100 2.12 16.70 15.80
C LYS A 100 1.46 16.32 14.47
N ILE A 101 1.95 15.26 13.81
CA ILE A 101 1.37 14.77 12.54
C ILE A 101 -0.06 14.29 12.76
N ILE A 102 -0.30 13.48 13.80
CA ILE A 102 -1.64 12.99 14.15
C ILE A 102 -2.60 14.16 14.40
N ASN A 103 -2.19 15.13 15.22
CA ASN A 103 -3.02 16.29 15.52
C ASN A 103 -3.35 17.10 14.27
N SER A 104 -2.41 17.26 13.32
CA SER A 104 -2.71 18.00 12.08
C SER A 104 -3.75 17.32 11.20
N ALA A 105 -3.86 15.98 11.24
CA ALA A 105 -4.86 15.23 10.47
C ALA A 105 -6.25 15.22 11.13
N MET A 106 -6.32 15.47 12.45
CA MET A 106 -7.58 15.50 13.21
C MET A 106 -8.35 16.83 13.08
N PHE A 107 -7.68 17.89 12.62
CA PHE A 107 -8.25 19.25 12.49
C PHE A 107 -8.31 19.75 11.03
N SER A 108 -8.16 18.84 10.06
CA SER A 108 -8.29 19.07 8.61
C SER A 108 -9.53 18.36 8.08
#